data_AF-A0AAP7DWA2-F1
#
_entry.id   AF-A0AAP7DWA2-F1
#
_cell.length_a   1.000
_cell.length_b   1.000
_cell.length_c   1.000
_cell.angle_alpha   90.00
_cell.angle_beta   90.00
_cell.angle_gamma   90.00
#
_symmetry.space_group_name_H-M   'P 1'
#
loop_
_entity.id
_entity.type
_entity.pdbx_description
1 polymer ?
#
loop_
_entity_poly.entity_id
_entity_poly.type
_entity_poly.pdbx_seq_one_letter_code
_entity_poly.pdbx_strand_id
1 'polypeptide(L)'
;MNREQLSKYKKNKRDIENLDGIIAKLQERLDAVPVVSGKVTKSSDDFPYIEEHVQVRVEEPKAATALKMRICEKEKRKDQLIRENEEVEKYIAAMPDGTAKDIFEMVFLDGMTQKGVGESVGYTQSMVSKVIKDILKHS
;
A
#
# COMPACT_ATOMS: atom_id res chain seq x y z
N MET A 1 18.93 -3.27 8.95
CA MET A 1 18.00 -3.74 7.89
C MET A 1 18.17 -5.25 7.75
N ASN A 2 17.09 -6.03 7.58
CA ASN A 2 17.19 -7.50 7.52
C ASN A 2 16.92 -8.07 6.13
N ARG A 3 17.56 -9.21 5.81
CA ARG A 3 17.35 -9.94 4.55
C ARG A 3 15.89 -10.26 4.27
N GLU A 4 15.13 -10.60 5.31
CA GLU A 4 13.71 -10.91 5.20
C GLU A 4 12.85 -9.69 4.81
N GLN A 5 13.24 -8.48 5.24
CA GLN A 5 12.54 -7.26 4.85
C GLN A 5 12.81 -6.95 3.37
N LEU A 6 14.09 -7.05 2.97
CA LEU A 6 14.49 -6.86 1.57
C LEU A 6 13.84 -7.86 0.61
N SER A 7 13.73 -9.14 1.01
CA SER A 7 13.11 -10.17 0.17
C SER A 7 11.59 -10.01 0.03
N LYS A 8 10.93 -9.36 0.99
CA LYS A 8 9.48 -9.07 0.94
C LYS A 8 9.15 -7.96 -0.06
N TYR A 9 10.10 -7.11 -0.47
CA TYR A 9 9.86 -5.95 -1.33
C TYR A 9 8.98 -6.24 -2.56
N LYS A 10 9.37 -7.24 -3.38
CA LYS A 10 8.61 -7.64 -4.57
C LYS A 10 7.23 -8.21 -4.24
N LYS A 11 7.14 -8.98 -3.15
CA LYS A 11 5.86 -9.54 -2.71
C LYS A 11 4.92 -8.42 -2.26
N ASN A 12 5.41 -7.52 -1.43
CA ASN A 12 4.69 -6.34 -0.96
C ASN A 12 4.21 -5.50 -2.15
N LYS A 13 5.04 -5.30 -3.19
CA LYS A 13 4.66 -4.57 -4.41
C LYS A 13 3.47 -5.22 -5.13
N ARG A 14 3.48 -6.55 -5.30
CA ARG A 14 2.34 -7.29 -5.86
C ARG A 14 1.11 -7.23 -4.96
N ASP A 15 1.30 -7.33 -3.65
CA ASP A 15 0.21 -7.26 -2.68
C ASP A 15 -0.44 -5.87 -2.67
N ILE A 16 0.34 -4.79 -2.85
CA ILE A 16 -0.15 -3.42 -3.04
C ILE A 16 -1.02 -3.34 -4.31
N GLU A 17 -0.53 -3.83 -5.46
CA GLU A 17 -1.28 -3.85 -6.72
C GLU A 17 -2.61 -4.63 -6.59
N ASN A 18 -2.58 -5.77 -5.90
CA ASN A 18 -3.77 -6.56 -5.61
C ASN A 18 -4.76 -5.80 -4.71
N LEU A 19 -4.27 -5.14 -3.66
CA LEU A 19 -5.08 -4.33 -2.76
C LEU A 19 -5.73 -3.16 -3.51
N ASP A 20 -5.01 -2.52 -4.42
CA ASP A 20 -5.55 -1.45 -5.27
C ASP A 20 -6.71 -1.93 -6.14
N GLY A 21 -6.56 -3.10 -6.79
CA GLY A 21 -7.66 -3.70 -7.54
C GLY A 21 -8.87 -4.07 -6.67
N ILE A 22 -8.66 -4.48 -5.42
CA ILE A 22 -9.74 -4.78 -4.47
C ILE A 22 -10.44 -3.50 -4.00
N ILE A 23 -9.66 -2.46 -3.66
CA ILE A 23 -10.18 -1.16 -3.22
C ILE A 23 -11.03 -0.53 -4.33
N ALA A 24 -10.54 -0.52 -5.57
CA ALA A 24 -11.29 0.00 -6.72
C ALA A 24 -12.65 -0.69 -6.88
N LYS A 25 -12.70 -2.03 -6.80
CA LYS A 25 -13.96 -2.79 -6.86
C LYS A 25 -14.89 -2.51 -5.68
N LEU A 26 -14.35 -2.23 -4.49
CA LEU A 26 -15.15 -1.86 -3.32
C LEU A 26 -15.70 -0.44 -3.46
N GLN A 27 -14.94 0.48 -4.05
CA GLN A 27 -15.37 1.84 -4.38
C GLN A 27 -16.49 1.82 -5.43
N GLU A 28 -16.35 1.05 -6.51
CA GLU A 28 -17.43 0.88 -7.51
C GLU A 28 -18.73 0.36 -6.88
N ARG A 29 -18.62 -0.60 -5.94
CA ARG A 29 -19.78 -1.11 -5.20
C ARG A 29 -20.39 -0.07 -4.27
N LEU A 30 -19.56 0.81 -3.72
CA LEU A 30 -20.02 1.91 -2.86
C LEU A 30 -20.80 2.94 -3.69
N ASP A 31 -20.31 3.29 -4.88
CA ASP A 31 -20.97 4.22 -5.80
C ASP A 31 -22.30 3.66 -6.34
N ALA A 32 -22.42 2.33 -6.42
CA ALA A 32 -23.65 1.65 -6.80
C ALA A 32 -24.68 1.50 -5.66
N VAL A 33 -24.38 1.94 -4.44
CA VAL A 33 -25.32 1.85 -3.31
C VAL A 33 -26.54 2.73 -3.60
N PRO A 34 -27.77 2.19 -3.49
CA PRO A 34 -28.97 2.96 -3.78
C PRO A 34 -29.13 4.15 -2.81
N VAL A 35 -29.55 5.28 -3.37
CA VAL A 35 -29.88 6.48 -2.62
C VAL A 35 -31.33 6.37 -2.11
N VAL A 36 -31.49 6.34 -0.79
CA VAL A 36 -32.76 6.22 -0.07
C VAL A 36 -33.17 7.60 0.46
N SER A 37 -34.45 7.96 0.38
CA SER A 37 -34.97 9.18 1.00
C SER A 37 -35.28 8.93 2.49
N GLY A 38 -34.60 9.64 3.38
CA GLY A 38 -34.96 9.74 4.79
C GLY A 38 -35.74 11.03 5.06
N LYS A 39 -36.81 10.96 5.86
CA LYS A 39 -37.44 12.16 6.43
C LYS A 39 -36.65 12.58 7.66
N VAL A 40 -36.21 13.83 7.69
CA VAL A 40 -35.57 14.42 8.86
C VAL A 40 -36.38 15.61 9.33
N THR A 41 -36.38 15.83 10.63
CA THR A 41 -36.99 17.00 11.25
C THR A 41 -35.92 18.08 11.41
N LYS A 42 -36.21 19.29 10.97
CA LYS A 42 -35.40 20.50 11.18
C LYS A 42 -36.29 21.55 11.85
N SER A 43 -35.70 22.42 12.67
CA SER A 43 -36.35 23.66 13.08
C SER A 43 -36.26 24.71 11.98
N SER A 44 -37.31 25.51 11.79
CA SER A 44 -37.29 26.68 10.92
C SER A 44 -36.13 27.61 11.30
N ASP A 45 -35.52 28.29 10.33
CA ASP A 45 -34.37 29.17 10.56
C ASP A 45 -34.77 30.50 11.23
N ASP A 46 -36.04 30.91 11.08
CA ASP A 46 -36.57 32.17 11.62
C ASP A 46 -37.45 31.94 12.86
N PHE A 47 -37.39 32.91 13.80
CA PHE A 47 -38.20 32.89 15.01
C PHE A 47 -39.65 33.32 14.72
N PRO A 48 -40.68 32.61 15.26
CA PRO A 48 -40.59 31.46 16.15
C PRO A 48 -40.19 30.18 15.41
N TYR A 49 -39.28 29.40 16.01
CA TYR A 49 -38.77 28.16 15.42
C TYR A 49 -39.90 27.11 15.36
N ILE A 50 -40.41 26.87 14.15
CA ILE A 50 -41.46 25.88 13.88
C ILE A 50 -40.80 24.56 13.43
N GLU A 51 -41.38 23.43 13.80
CA GLU A 51 -40.92 22.12 13.33
C GLU A 51 -41.25 21.92 11.85
N GLU A 52 -40.23 21.65 11.02
CA GLU A 52 -40.35 21.38 9.59
C GLU A 52 -39.80 19.99 9.26
N HIS A 53 -40.45 19.28 8.33
CA HIS A 53 -39.97 18.00 7.84
C HIS A 53 -39.37 18.15 6.43
N VAL A 54 -38.10 17.76 6.28
CA VAL A 54 -37.38 17.80 5.01
C VAL A 54 -37.06 16.37 4.58
N GLN A 55 -37.20 16.08 3.28
CA GLN A 55 -36.74 14.82 2.70
C GLN A 55 -35.29 14.96 2.28
N VAL A 56 -34.40 14.17 2.87
CA VAL A 56 -32.98 14.11 2.49
C VAL A 56 -32.72 12.79 1.79
N ARG A 57 -32.04 12.86 0.65
CA ARG A 57 -31.57 11.69 -0.10
C ARG A 57 -30.22 11.26 0.47
N VAL A 58 -30.12 10.04 0.99
CA VAL A 58 -28.92 9.48 1.63
C VAL A 58 -28.67 8.07 1.06
N GLU A 59 -27.43 7.72 0.73
CA GLU A 59 -27.06 6.33 0.44
C GLU A 59 -27.54 5.39 1.55
N GLU A 60 -27.94 4.17 1.21
CA GLU A 60 -28.37 3.18 2.21
C GLU A 60 -27.32 3.03 3.32
N PRO A 61 -27.62 3.49 4.55
CA PRO A 61 -26.57 3.87 5.50
C PRO A 61 -25.80 2.67 6.05
N LYS A 62 -26.47 1.51 6.22
CA LYS A 62 -25.84 0.29 6.72
C LYS A 62 -24.87 -0.32 5.70
N ALA A 63 -25.30 -0.43 4.43
CA ALA A 63 -24.48 -0.97 3.36
C ALA A 63 -23.29 -0.05 3.05
N ALA A 64 -23.53 1.26 2.94
CA ALA A 64 -22.48 2.25 2.70
C ALA A 64 -21.43 2.27 3.82
N THR A 65 -21.85 2.23 5.09
CA THR A 65 -20.92 2.25 6.24
C THR A 65 -20.04 1.00 6.26
N ALA A 66 -20.60 -0.18 6.04
CA ALA A 66 -19.84 -1.43 6.03
C ALA A 66 -18.80 -1.46 4.89
N LEU A 67 -19.14 -0.94 3.71
CA LEU A 67 -18.22 -0.81 2.59
C LEU A 67 -17.10 0.19 2.88
N LYS A 68 -17.43 1.38 3.40
CA LYS A 68 -16.44 2.41 3.77
C LYS A 68 -15.44 1.89 4.80
N MET A 69 -15.91 1.17 5.82
CA MET A 69 -15.03 0.55 6.83
C MET A 69 -14.06 -0.46 6.19
N ARG A 70 -14.55 -1.34 5.31
CA ARG A 70 -13.70 -2.31 4.61
C ARG A 70 -12.66 -1.64 3.71
N ILE A 71 -13.04 -0.58 3.00
CA ILE A 71 -12.11 0.20 2.19
C ILE A 71 -11.00 0.77 3.08
N CYS A 72 -11.37 1.43 4.17
CA CYS A 72 -10.41 2.03 5.11
C CYS A 72 -9.43 1.01 5.70
N GLU A 73 -9.88 -0.19 6.07
CA GLU A 73 -9.00 -1.26 6.54
C GLU A 73 -8.00 -1.73 5.48
N LYS A 74 -8.44 -1.84 4.23
CA LYS A 74 -7.59 -2.25 3.10
C LYS A 74 -6.59 -1.16 2.74
N GLU A 75 -6.99 0.10 2.76
CA GLU A 75 -6.11 1.26 2.57
C GLU A 75 -5.04 1.30 3.66
N LYS A 76 -5.40 1.15 4.94
CA LYS A 76 -4.41 1.09 6.03
C LYS A 76 -3.39 -0.02 5.83
N ARG A 77 -3.82 -1.20 5.37
CA ARG A 77 -2.90 -2.31 5.07
C ARG A 77 -2.00 -1.99 3.88
N LYS A 78 -2.54 -1.36 2.84
CA LYS A 78 -1.77 -0.91 1.67
C LYS A 78 -0.70 0.10 2.10
N ASP A 79 -1.07 1.11 2.88
CA ASP A 79 -0.15 2.14 3.37
C ASP A 79 0.98 1.54 4.21
N GLN A 80 0.68 0.54 5.03
CA GLN A 80 1.70 -0.19 5.78
C GLN A 80 2.72 -0.86 4.85
N LEU A 81 2.24 -1.56 3.80
CA LEU A 81 3.13 -2.21 2.82
C LEU A 81 3.95 -1.20 2.02
N ILE A 82 3.37 -0.05 1.68
CA ILE A 82 4.11 1.04 1.01
C ILE A 82 5.24 1.52 1.90
N ARG A 83 4.98 1.78 3.19
CA ARG A 83 6.03 2.22 4.13
C ARG A 83 7.13 1.17 4.28
N GLU A 84 6.78 -0.10 4.40
CA GLU A 84 7.77 -1.19 4.44
C GLU A 84 8.66 -1.20 3.18
N ASN A 85 8.08 -0.96 2.00
CA ASN A 85 8.83 -0.88 0.75
C ASN A 85 9.68 0.38 0.65
N GLU A 86 9.17 1.54 1.08
CA GLU A 86 9.93 2.78 1.13
C GLU A 86 11.14 2.67 2.06
N GLU A 87 11.03 1.97 3.19
CA GLU A 87 12.16 1.72 4.08
C GLU A 87 13.26 0.92 3.38
N VAL A 88 12.89 -0.07 2.57
CA VAL A 88 13.81 -0.84 1.73
C VAL A 88 14.47 0.04 0.67
N GLU A 89 13.69 0.85 -0.04
CA GLU A 89 14.19 1.75 -1.08
C GLU A 89 15.14 2.80 -0.49
N LYS A 90 14.76 3.43 0.62
CA LYS A 90 15.59 4.42 1.33
C LYS A 90 16.89 3.81 1.82
N TYR A 91 16.85 2.58 2.34
CA TYR A 91 18.04 1.86 2.77
C TYR A 91 19.01 1.64 1.62
N ILE A 92 18.54 1.12 0.48
CA ILE A 92 19.38 0.86 -0.69
C ILE A 92 19.89 2.17 -1.30
N ALA A 93 19.04 3.21 -1.37
CA ALA A 93 19.42 4.51 -1.90
C ALA A 93 20.51 5.20 -1.06
N ALA A 94 20.51 4.99 0.27
CA ALA A 94 21.50 5.53 1.20
C ALA A 94 22.85 4.77 1.17
N MET A 95 22.94 3.62 0.51
CA MET A 95 24.20 2.92 0.32
C MET A 95 25.16 3.76 -0.55
N PRO A 96 26.48 3.69 -0.30
CA PRO A 96 27.45 4.36 -1.16
C PRO A 96 27.37 3.80 -2.59
N ASP A 97 27.51 4.68 -3.57
CA ASP A 97 27.49 4.28 -4.97
C ASP A 97 28.65 3.33 -5.29
N GLY A 98 28.35 2.28 -6.04
CA GLY A 98 29.30 1.24 -6.43
C GLY A 98 28.64 -0.13 -6.54
N THR A 99 29.46 -1.14 -6.84
CA THR A 99 29.00 -2.50 -7.18
C THR A 99 28.15 -3.14 -6.08
N ALA A 100 28.38 -2.79 -4.82
CA ALA A 100 27.58 -3.26 -3.70
C ALA A 100 26.12 -2.76 -3.76
N LYS A 101 25.91 -1.48 -4.08
CA LYS A 101 24.59 -0.89 -4.26
C LYS A 101 23.89 -1.50 -5.48
N ASP A 102 24.60 -1.59 -6.61
CA ASP A 102 24.10 -2.22 -7.84
C ASP A 102 23.62 -3.66 -7.58
N ILE A 103 24.40 -4.44 -6.83
CA ILE A 103 24.02 -5.81 -6.43
C ILE A 103 22.71 -5.82 -5.64
N PHE A 104 22.52 -4.89 -4.69
CA PHE A 104 21.31 -4.82 -3.88
C PHE A 104 20.09 -4.40 -4.69
N GLU A 105 20.22 -3.40 -5.55
CA GLU A 105 19.17 -2.95 -6.46
C GLU A 105 18.74 -4.11 -7.38
N MET A 106 19.69 -4.76 -8.07
CA MET A 106 19.37 -5.85 -8.98
C MET A 106 18.75 -7.06 -8.27
N VAL A 107 19.26 -7.45 -7.10
CA VAL A 107 18.72 -8.63 -6.39
C VAL A 107 17.36 -8.35 -5.76
N PHE A 108 17.19 -7.21 -5.08
CA PHE A 108 16.00 -6.97 -4.24
C PHE A 108 14.95 -6.09 -4.92
N LEU A 109 15.36 -5.03 -5.62
CA LEU A 109 14.42 -4.14 -6.33
C LEU A 109 14.00 -4.73 -7.67
N ASP A 110 14.95 -5.26 -8.44
CA ASP A 110 14.66 -5.85 -9.76
C ASP A 110 14.24 -7.32 -9.67
N GLY A 111 14.65 -8.02 -8.61
CA GLY A 111 14.29 -9.42 -8.37
C GLY A 111 15.12 -10.39 -9.21
N MET A 112 16.32 -9.98 -9.66
CA MET A 112 17.23 -10.82 -10.39
C MET A 112 17.81 -11.93 -9.50
N THR A 113 18.13 -13.07 -10.12
CA THR A 113 18.84 -14.13 -9.40
C THR A 113 20.29 -13.72 -9.13
N GLN A 114 20.85 -14.14 -7.99
CA GLN A 114 22.25 -13.84 -7.65
C GLN A 114 23.25 -14.31 -8.73
N LYS A 115 22.89 -15.35 -9.49
CA LYS A 115 23.70 -15.82 -10.63
C LYS A 115 23.68 -14.80 -11.77
N GLY A 116 22.50 -14.32 -12.19
CA GLY A 116 22.38 -13.30 -13.24
C GLY A 116 23.00 -11.96 -12.85
N VAL A 117 22.89 -11.57 -11.58
CA VAL A 117 23.59 -10.39 -11.06
C VAL A 117 25.10 -10.59 -11.13
N GLY A 118 25.59 -11.76 -10.71
CA GLY A 118 27.00 -12.11 -10.84
C GLY A 118 27.51 -11.98 -12.27
N GLU A 119 26.79 -12.55 -13.24
CA GLU A 119 27.10 -12.43 -14.66
C GLU A 119 27.12 -10.96 -15.14
N SER A 120 26.24 -10.11 -14.60
CA SER A 120 26.15 -8.69 -14.96
C SER A 120 27.28 -7.83 -14.39
N VAL A 121 27.73 -8.12 -13.16
CA VAL A 121 28.80 -7.36 -12.47
C VAL A 121 30.17 -8.02 -12.57
N GLY A 122 30.30 -9.12 -13.31
CA GLY A 122 31.55 -9.89 -13.46
C GLY A 122 31.93 -10.74 -12.24
N TYR A 123 30.97 -11.04 -11.35
CA TYR A 123 31.17 -11.82 -10.13
C TYR A 123 30.60 -13.24 -10.24
N THR A 124 31.11 -14.12 -9.39
CA THR A 124 30.44 -15.41 -9.18
C THR A 124 29.21 -15.23 -8.28
N GLN A 125 28.23 -16.11 -8.41
CA GLN A 125 27.05 -16.14 -7.53
C GLN A 125 27.44 -16.18 -6.03
N SER A 126 28.52 -16.89 -5.69
CA SER A 126 29.03 -16.98 -4.32
C SER A 126 29.60 -15.65 -3.81
N MET A 127 30.28 -14.88 -4.67
CA MET A 127 30.77 -13.54 -4.31
C MET A 127 29.61 -12.58 -4.05
N VAL A 128 28.59 -12.57 -4.91
CA VAL A 128 27.36 -11.78 -4.70
C VAL A 128 26.71 -12.13 -3.35
N SER A 129 26.62 -13.42 -3.02
CA SER A 129 26.07 -13.87 -1.73
C SER A 129 26.90 -13.39 -0.53
N LYS A 130 28.24 -13.38 -0.64
CA LYS A 130 29.14 -12.87 0.40
C LYS A 130 28.95 -11.36 0.60
N VAL A 131 28.97 -10.57 -0.48
CA VAL A 131 28.75 -9.11 -0.42
C VAL A 131 27.45 -8.79 0.32
N ILE A 132 26.35 -9.46 -0.03
CA ILE A 132 25.06 -9.26 0.63
C ILE A 132 25.14 -9.60 2.12
N LYS A 133 25.77 -10.73 2.48
CA LYS A 133 25.89 -11.13 3.89
C LYS A 133 26.76 -10.17 4.69
N ASP A 134 27.87 -9.71 4.12
CA ASP A 134 28.81 -8.83 4.80
C ASP A 134 28.16 -7.47 5.10
N ILE A 135 27.47 -6.87 4.12
CA ILE A 135 26.74 -5.61 4.33
C ILE A 135 25.63 -5.77 5.37
N LEU A 136 24.85 -6.85 5.30
CA LEU A 136 23.78 -7.09 6.26
C LEU A 136 24.28 -7.44 7.67
N LYS A 137 25.53 -7.90 7.82
CA LYS A 137 26.14 -8.15 9.13
C LYS A 137 26.54 -6.85 9.84
N HIS A 138 26.83 -5.80 9.07
CA HIS A 138 27.27 -4.49 9.55
C HIS A 138 26.16 -3.42 9.51
N SER A 139 24.92 -3.84 9.21
CA SER A 139 23.71 -3.00 9.08
C SER A 139 22.74 -3.18 10.25
#